data_AF-A0A359KD57-F1
#
_entry.id   AF-A0A359KD57-F1
#
_cell.length_a   1.000
_cell.length_b   1.000
_cell.length_c   1.000
_cell.angle_alpha   90.00
_cell.angle_beta   90.00
_cell.angle_gamma   90.00
#
_symmetry.space_group_name_H-M   'P 1'
#
loop_
_entity.id
_entity.type
_entity.pdbx_description
1 polymer ?
#
loop_
_entity_poly.entity_id
_entity_poly.type
_entity_poly.pdbx_seq_one_letter_code
_entity_poly.pdbx_strand_id
1 'polypeptide(L)' 'FGKDTPEDKGADNWVEASDHAAFHRAGLPFLYFGVNYHTDYHRPSDDFEKVNPAVFQDSTELAIGGFRALDRWLDQ' A
#
# COMPACT_ATOMS: atom_id res chain seq x y z
N PHE A 1 6.50 -10.83 2.09
CA PHE A 1 6.11 -9.47 1.69
C PHE A 1 4.73 -9.58 1.08
N GLY A 2 3.85 -8.64 1.37
CA GLY A 2 2.41 -8.87 1.25
C GLY A 2 1.80 -9.31 2.57
N LYS A 3 0.53 -8.97 2.74
CA LYS A 3 -0.31 -9.23 3.91
C LYS A 3 -1.69 -9.67 3.39
N ASP A 4 -1.65 -10.60 2.45
CA ASP A 4 -2.73 -10.95 1.55
C ASP A 4 -2.85 -12.47 1.34
N THR A 5 -2.26 -13.25 2.26
CA THR A 5 -2.34 -14.71 2.28
C THR A 5 -3.46 -15.22 3.21
N PRO A 6 -3.91 -16.48 3.07
CA PRO A 6 -4.85 -17.09 4.02
C PRO A 6 -4.33 -17.18 5.46
N GLU A 7 -3.01 -17.14 5.65
CA GLU A 7 -2.35 -17.15 6.95
C GLU A 7 -2.41 -15.78 7.66
N ASP A 8 -2.55 -14.70 6.89
CA ASP A 8 -2.69 -13.34 7.40
C ASP A 8 -4.09 -13.13 7.98
N LYS A 9 -4.17 -12.69 9.23
CA LYS A 9 -5.44 -12.58 9.99
C LYS A 9 -5.60 -11.21 10.64
N GLY A 10 -6.86 -10.77 10.73
CA GLY A 10 -7.22 -9.52 11.40
C GLY A 10 -6.47 -8.32 10.79
N ALA A 11 -5.85 -7.52 11.65
CA ALA A 11 -5.08 -6.32 11.25
C ALA A 11 -3.85 -6.63 10.37
N ASP A 12 -3.39 -7.88 10.35
CA ASP A 12 -2.31 -8.32 9.48
C ASP A 12 -2.78 -8.78 8.11
N ASN A 13 -4.09 -8.81 7.84
CA ASN A 13 -4.63 -9.01 6.50
C ASN A 13 -5.06 -7.68 5.87
N TRP A 14 -4.37 -7.29 4.81
CA TRP A 14 -4.51 -6.01 4.12
C TRP A 14 -5.37 -6.07 2.86
N VAL A 15 -5.94 -7.23 2.52
CA VAL A 15 -6.78 -7.41 1.33
C VAL A 15 -7.95 -6.43 1.29
N GLU A 16 -8.50 -6.11 2.47
CA GLU A 16 -9.61 -5.16 2.60
C GLU A 16 -9.28 -3.93 3.46
N ALA A 17 -7.99 -3.63 3.68
CA ALA A 17 -7.56 -2.61 4.64
C ALA A 17 -7.62 -1.15 4.14
N SER A 18 -7.90 -0.92 2.85
CA SER A 18 -8.01 0.42 2.27
C SER A 18 -8.96 0.43 1.07
N ASP A 19 -8.94 1.49 0.27
CA ASP A 19 -9.86 1.72 -0.85
C ASP A 19 -9.88 0.60 -1.90
N HIS A 20 -8.77 -0.15 -2.05
CA HIS A 20 -8.69 -1.30 -2.95
C HIS A 20 -9.64 -2.44 -2.57
N ALA A 21 -10.17 -2.46 -1.33
CA ALA A 21 -11.13 -3.46 -0.87
C ALA A 21 -12.37 -3.56 -1.78
N ALA A 22 -12.83 -2.44 -2.34
CA ALA A 22 -13.98 -2.44 -3.24
C ALA A 22 -13.69 -3.20 -4.54
N PHE A 23 -12.46 -3.12 -5.05
CA PHE A 23 -12.01 -3.84 -6.24
C PHE A 23 -11.87 -5.34 -5.94
N HIS A 24 -11.27 -5.69 -4.79
CA HIS A 24 -11.20 -7.07 -4.33
C HIS A 24 -12.58 -7.73 -4.25
N ARG A 25 -13.56 -7.06 -3.62
CA ARG A 25 -14.94 -7.57 -3.51
C ARG A 25 -15.64 -7.76 -4.86
N ALA A 26 -15.23 -6.99 -5.87
CA ALA A 26 -15.72 -7.14 -7.25
C ALA A 26 -14.97 -8.22 -8.05
N GLY A 27 -13.99 -8.91 -7.46
CA GLY A 27 -13.15 -9.89 -8.14
C GLY A 27 -12.12 -9.27 -9.08
N LEU A 28 -11.83 -7.97 -8.94
CA LEU A 28 -10.83 -7.27 -9.74
C LEU A 28 -9.45 -7.36 -9.07
N PRO A 29 -8.38 -7.65 -9.84
CA PRO A 29 -7.02 -7.66 -9.29
C PRO A 29 -6.60 -6.25 -8.89
N PHE A 30 -5.78 -6.16 -7.84
CA PHE A 30 -5.25 -4.90 -7.36
C PHE A 30 -3.78 -5.06 -6.97
N LEU A 31 -3.06 -3.93 -6.95
CA LEU A 31 -1.75 -3.80 -6.34
C LEU A 31 -1.85 -2.71 -5.28
N TYR A 32 -1.48 -3.04 -4.03
CA TYR A 32 -1.56 -2.12 -2.90
C TYR A 32 -0.16 -1.78 -2.40
N PHE A 33 0.19 -0.49 -2.46
CA PHE A 33 1.40 0.07 -1.84
C PHE A 33 1.02 0.69 -0.50
N GLY A 34 1.26 -0.05 0.57
CA GLY A 34 0.92 0.36 1.93
C GLY A 34 2.05 0.19 2.92
N VAL A 35 1.89 0.82 4.08
CA VAL A 35 2.77 0.67 5.24
C VAL A 35 1.97 0.17 6.44
N ASN A 36 2.67 -0.39 7.42
CA ASN A 36 2.03 -0.83 8.65
C ASN A 36 1.64 0.38 9.53
N TYR A 37 0.81 0.15 10.55
CA TYR A 37 0.46 1.17 11.52
C TYR A 37 1.70 1.77 12.19
N HIS A 38 1.64 3.07 12.47
CA HIS A 38 2.62 3.81 13.25
C HIS A 38 2.02 4.29 14.57
N THR A 39 2.87 4.75 15.49
CA THR A 39 2.49 5.17 16.85
C THR A 39 1.47 6.30 16.90
N ASP A 40 1.39 7.09 15.84
CA ASP A 40 0.58 8.30 15.72
C ASP A 40 -0.64 8.11 14.82
N TYR A 41 -0.87 6.89 14.30
CA TYR A 41 -1.98 6.59 13.40
C TYR A 41 -3.33 6.93 14.03
N HIS A 42 -4.17 7.66 13.29
CA HIS A 42 -5.47 8.20 13.75
C HIS A 42 -5.38 9.08 15.01
N ARG A 43 -4.27 9.80 15.19
CA ARG A 43 -4.11 10.76 16.28
C ARG A 43 -3.80 12.15 15.72
N PRO A 44 -4.18 13.22 16.43
CA PRO A 44 -3.81 14.58 16.05
C PRO A 44 -2.29 14.86 16.05
N SER A 45 -1.46 13.92 16.54
CA SER A 45 0.00 14.02 16.55
C SER A 45 0.68 13.46 15.29
N ASP A 46 -0.10 13.01 14.30
CA ASP A 46 0.38 12.60 12.98
C ASP A 46 0.78 13.81 12.13
N ASP A 47 1.86 14.46 12.55
CA ASP A 47 2.33 15.74 12.03
C ASP A 47 3.58 15.58 11.15
N PHE A 48 3.85 16.62 10.35
CA PHE A 48 4.94 16.67 9.37
C PHE A 48 6.31 16.33 9.98
N GLU A 49 6.59 16.73 11.22
CA GLU A 49 7.84 16.47 11.92
C GLU A 49 8.14 14.97 12.11
N LYS A 50 7.14 14.09 11.95
CA LYS A 50 7.28 12.64 12.05
C LYS A 50 7.57 11.98 10.71
N VAL A 51 7.42 12.70 9.59
CA VAL A 51 7.70 12.17 8.25
C VAL A 51 9.20 12.02 8.06
N ASN A 52 9.62 10.85 7.54
CA ASN A 52 10.97 10.68 7.02
C ASN A 52 10.97 11.02 5.52
N PRO A 53 11.60 12.12 5.09
CA PRO A 53 11.55 12.54 3.69
C PRO A 53 12.17 11.54 2.72
N ALA A 54 13.21 10.81 3.15
CA ALA A 54 13.85 9.80 2.31
C ALA A 54 12.90 8.62 2.03
N VAL A 55 12.20 8.14 3.04
CA VAL A 55 11.20 7.06 2.87
C VAL A 55 10.06 7.50 1.96
N PHE A 56 9.60 8.75 2.08
CA PHE A 56 8.58 9.30 1.19
C PHE A 56 9.06 9.35 -0.28
N GLN A 57 10.30 9.81 -0.51
CA GLN A 57 10.90 9.83 -1.84
C GLN A 57 11.03 8.42 -2.41
N ASP A 58 11.65 7.50 -1.67
CA ASP A 58 11.87 6.12 -2.10
C ASP A 58 10.55 5.39 -2.42
N SER A 59 9.52 5.60 -1.59
CA SER A 59 8.19 5.02 -1.81
C SER A 59 7.52 5.59 -3.08
N THR A 60 7.72 6.88 -3.35
CA THR A 60 7.21 7.54 -4.56
C THR A 60 7.90 7.01 -5.80
N GLU A 61 9.23 6.87 -5.76
CA GLU A 61 10.02 6.32 -6.86
C GLU A 61 9.66 4.85 -7.13
N LEU A 62 9.43 4.05 -6.08
CA LEU A 62 8.94 2.68 -6.18
C LEU A 62 7.58 2.61 -6.88
N ALA A 63 6.61 3.44 -6.47
CA ALA A 63 5.29 3.48 -7.08
C ALA A 63 5.38 3.82 -8.58
N ILE A 64 6.15 4.86 -8.94
CA ILE A 64 6.38 5.26 -10.34
C ILE A 64 7.04 4.13 -11.13
N GLY A 65 8.06 3.49 -10.57
CA GLY A 65 8.74 2.35 -11.18
C GLY A 65 7.80 1.18 -11.44
N GLY A 66 6.94 0.85 -10.47
CA GLY A 66 5.91 -0.17 -10.57
C GLY A 66 4.89 0.12 -11.67
N PHE A 67 4.35 1.34 -11.73
CA PHE A 67 3.43 1.75 -12.79
C PHE A 67 4.05 1.60 -14.18
N ARG A 68 5.28 2.09 -14.38
CA ARG A 68 5.99 1.97 -15.66
C ARG A 68 6.27 0.51 -16.04
N ALA A 69 6.51 -0.36 -15.06
CA ALA A 69 6.73 -1.78 -15.32
C ALA A 69 5.45 -2.48 -15.76
N LEU A 70 4.31 -2.16 -15.12
CA LEU A 70 2.99 -2.66 -15.52
C LEU A 70 2.62 -2.19 -16.93
N ASP A 71 2.81 -0.92 -17.22
CA ASP A 71 2.51 -0.31 -18.52
C ASP A 71 3.26 -1.02 -19.66
N ARG A 72 4.59 -1.17 -19.50
CA ARG A 72 5.42 -1.93 -20.45
C ARG A 72 5.07 -3.41 -20.57
N TRP A 73 4.42 -4.01 -19.57
CA TRP A 73 3.97 -5.40 -19.64
C TRP A 73 2.65 -5.52 -20.40
N LEU A 74 1.75 -4.54 -20.25
CA LEU A 74 0.47 -4.50 -20.96
C LEU A 74 0.63 -4.24 -22.46
N ASP A 75 1.69 -3.53 -22.86
CA ASP A 75 2.01 -3.24 -24.27
C ASP A 75 2.71 -4.40 -25.02
N GLN A 76 2.82 -5.59 -24.41
CA GLN A 76 3.47 -6.77 -25.02
C GLN A 76 2.51 -7.63 -25.84
#